data_AF-A0AAE0RZE2-F1
#
_entry.id   AF-A0AAE0RZE2-F1
#
_cell.length_a   1.000
_cell.length_b   1.000
_cell.length_c   1.000
_cell.angle_alpha   90.00
_cell.angle_beta   90.00
_cell.angle_gamma   90.00
#
_symmetry.space_group_name_H-M   'P 1'
#
loop_
_entity.id
_entity.type
_entity.pdbx_description
1 polymer ?
#
loop_
_entity_poly.entity_id
_entity_poly.type
_entity_poly.pdbx_seq_one_letter_code
_entity_poly.pdbx_strand_id
1 'polypeptide(L)'
;MHTQCFSQDHSGSDTIDVGGKILADIKYSFRTTSKYLNSPGTFEAKDWIATIGVVATTTFFIFTFDEPIRKYFQSENLKNLSKTVAPFLNVSEYYGRFYLWLGAGAITYAVGVLADFNELRIIGQNLIEAVGLSTLSVVLLKVAFGRSRPFTNEIPSNFNGFNFDYENGSFPSLHAATTFAAATILTVKLKKWWLSVPLYVLSLLTVVERLQRDEHWFSDVFFGAVIGTFTGILVGTLSDSGDDFSLQKLGLEVDEEIIRKNNLIIDKERDDMEWDLATDFLKLKKPILGICRGMQLMNLVLGGSIYLDITEQHASCESHTSISDLISRKHKIYLNKESILSRSLGVTEGTVNSRHHQAVNKVARTLKIGAKSPDGIIEALEDESGRILLVQWHPELLYEEDRTTSFGLDILKLFINQVIISRSN
;
A
#
# COMPACT_ATOMS: atom_id res chain seq x y z
N MET A 1 26.85 44.74 33.26
CA MET A 1 26.94 44.54 31.80
C MET A 1 26.25 43.22 31.48
N HIS A 2 25.43 43.25 30.44
CA HIS A 2 24.20 42.46 30.24
C HIS A 2 24.31 40.93 30.26
N THR A 3 23.52 40.32 31.14
CA THR A 3 22.78 39.08 30.91
C THR A 3 21.65 39.35 29.91
N GLN A 4 21.62 38.62 28.79
CA GLN A 4 20.42 38.50 27.95
C GLN A 4 20.08 37.02 27.81
N CYS A 5 19.10 36.60 28.62
CA CYS A 5 18.28 35.44 28.31
C CYS A 5 17.53 35.75 27.01
N PHE A 6 17.75 34.94 25.97
CA PHE A 6 16.80 34.84 24.88
C PHE A 6 15.57 34.08 25.41
N SER A 7 14.58 34.83 25.90
CA SER A 7 13.20 34.40 25.86
C SER A 7 12.77 34.42 24.40
N GLN A 8 12.78 33.25 23.74
CA GLN A 8 11.88 33.07 22.61
C GLN A 8 10.54 32.65 23.19
N ASP A 9 9.59 33.57 23.10
CA ASP A 9 8.17 33.31 23.28
C ASP A 9 7.77 32.08 22.45
N HIS A 10 7.43 30.97 23.12
CA HIS A 10 6.55 29.97 22.56
C HIS A 10 5.13 30.53 22.55
N SER A 11 4.87 31.47 21.65
CA SER A 11 3.53 31.92 21.26
C SER A 11 3.36 31.84 19.75
N GLY A 12 3.82 30.75 19.14
CA GLY A 12 3.29 30.30 17.85
C GLY A 12 2.02 29.52 18.14
N SER A 13 0.88 30.04 17.69
CA SER A 13 -0.36 29.27 17.67
C SER A 13 -0.12 27.94 16.95
N ASP A 14 -0.49 26.82 17.57
CA ASP A 14 -0.63 25.50 16.95
C ASP A 14 -1.75 25.55 15.88
N THR A 15 -1.59 26.38 14.85
CA THR A 15 -2.47 26.38 13.70
C THR A 15 -2.09 25.18 12.84
N ILE A 16 -2.96 24.18 12.83
CA ILE A 16 -2.91 23.05 11.89
C ILE A 16 -2.71 23.64 10.49
N ASP A 17 -1.58 23.36 9.84
CA ASP A 17 -1.32 23.78 8.45
C ASP A 17 -2.14 22.92 7.48
N VAL A 18 -3.44 23.19 7.46
CA VAL A 18 -4.40 22.51 6.57
C VAL A 18 -4.03 22.73 5.10
N GLY A 19 -3.52 23.92 4.76
CA GLY A 19 -3.15 24.26 3.39
C GLY A 19 -1.95 23.46 2.89
N GLY A 20 -0.90 23.37 3.71
CA GLY A 20 0.29 22.57 3.41
C GLY A 20 -0.04 21.08 3.26
N LYS A 21 -0.83 20.51 4.19
CA LYS A 21 -1.26 19.10 4.13
C LYS A 21 -2.03 18.78 2.84
N ILE A 22 -3.00 19.61 2.47
CA ILE A 22 -3.77 19.42 1.22
C ILE A 22 -2.87 19.50 -0.01
N LEU A 23 -1.92 20.45 -0.05
CA LEU A 23 -1.02 20.59 -1.18
C LEU A 23 -0.06 19.39 -1.32
N ALA A 24 0.44 18.86 -0.20
CA ALA A 24 1.24 17.64 -0.16
C ALA A 24 0.44 16.44 -0.69
N ASP A 25 -0.81 16.31 -0.25
CA ASP A 25 -1.71 15.23 -0.68
C ASP A 25 -2.02 15.29 -2.17
N ILE A 26 -2.27 16.48 -2.72
CA ILE A 26 -2.45 16.66 -4.17
C ILE A 26 -1.20 16.20 -4.93
N LYS A 27 -0.01 16.63 -4.50
CA LYS A 27 1.25 16.22 -5.15
C LYS A 27 1.46 14.71 -5.07
N TYR A 28 1.12 14.11 -3.94
CA TYR A 28 1.15 12.66 -3.74
C TYR A 28 0.20 11.97 -4.74
N SER A 29 -1.06 12.40 -4.84
CA SER A 29 -2.05 11.83 -5.78
C SER A 29 -1.60 11.91 -7.24
N PHE A 30 -0.97 13.01 -7.65
CA PHE A 30 -0.38 13.15 -8.98
C PHE A 30 0.71 12.10 -9.24
N ARG A 31 1.58 11.84 -8.25
CA ARG A 31 2.64 10.83 -8.36
C ARG A 31 2.06 9.41 -8.41
N THR A 32 1.10 9.08 -7.55
CA THR A 32 0.41 7.78 -7.57
C THR A 32 -0.23 7.52 -8.93
N THR A 33 -0.94 8.52 -9.46
CA THR A 33 -1.54 8.48 -10.80
C THR A 33 -0.48 8.24 -11.89
N SER A 34 0.65 8.96 -11.82
CA SER A 34 1.76 8.77 -12.75
C SER A 34 2.34 7.35 -12.67
N LYS A 35 2.60 6.82 -11.48
CA LYS A 35 3.10 5.43 -11.30
C LYS A 35 2.08 4.42 -11.82
N TYR A 36 0.79 4.62 -11.55
CA TYR A 36 -0.29 3.76 -12.05
C TYR A 36 -0.28 3.69 -13.58
N LEU A 37 -0.22 4.84 -14.25
CA LEU A 37 -0.26 4.92 -15.71
C LEU A 37 1.04 4.43 -16.37
N ASN A 38 2.19 4.64 -15.73
CA ASN A 38 3.50 4.25 -16.26
C ASN A 38 3.93 2.83 -15.88
N SER A 39 3.24 2.17 -14.96
CA SER A 39 3.57 0.80 -14.50
C SER A 39 3.75 -0.21 -15.64
N PRO A 40 2.91 -0.23 -16.70
CA PRO A 40 3.16 -1.13 -17.83
C PRO A 40 4.47 -0.84 -18.59
N GLY A 41 4.93 0.41 -18.57
CA GLY A 41 6.15 0.83 -19.28
C GLY A 41 7.45 0.28 -18.69
N THR A 42 7.42 -0.31 -17.49
CA THR A 42 8.59 -0.90 -16.83
C THR A 42 8.78 -2.40 -17.12
N PHE A 43 7.84 -3.02 -17.84
CA PHE A 43 7.85 -4.47 -18.06
C PHE A 43 8.93 -4.87 -19.09
N GLU A 44 9.69 -5.92 -18.81
CA GLU A 44 10.59 -6.50 -19.79
C GLU A 44 9.83 -7.28 -20.87
N ALA A 45 10.47 -7.62 -21.99
CA ALA A 45 9.83 -8.35 -23.09
C ALA A 45 9.22 -9.69 -22.64
N LYS A 46 9.87 -10.39 -21.70
CA LYS A 46 9.37 -11.65 -21.12
C LYS A 46 8.11 -11.42 -20.27
N ASP A 47 8.04 -10.31 -19.54
CA ASP A 47 6.91 -9.95 -18.69
C ASP A 47 5.71 -9.56 -19.55
N TRP A 48 5.95 -8.86 -20.66
CA TRP A 48 4.93 -8.58 -21.66
C TRP A 48 4.37 -9.85 -22.30
N ILE A 49 5.22 -10.79 -22.73
CA ILE A 49 4.77 -12.05 -23.33
C ILE A 49 3.93 -12.85 -22.33
N ALA A 50 4.39 -12.97 -21.08
CA ALA A 50 3.66 -13.67 -20.04
C ALA A 50 2.31 -12.97 -19.74
N THR A 51 2.32 -11.65 -19.59
CA THR A 51 1.13 -10.85 -19.30
C THR A 51 0.11 -10.96 -20.43
N ILE A 52 0.52 -10.76 -21.68
CA ILE A 52 -0.35 -10.89 -22.85
C ILE A 52 -0.91 -12.31 -22.93
N GLY A 53 -0.07 -13.34 -22.73
CA GLY A 53 -0.50 -14.74 -22.74
C GLY A 53 -1.56 -15.04 -21.68
N VAL A 54 -1.34 -14.60 -20.44
CA VAL A 54 -2.29 -14.78 -19.33
C VAL A 54 -3.58 -14.00 -19.58
N VAL A 55 -3.47 -12.72 -19.97
CA VAL A 55 -4.64 -11.86 -20.24
C VAL A 55 -5.46 -12.42 -21.39
N ALA A 56 -4.83 -12.80 -22.50
CA ALA A 56 -5.54 -13.36 -23.67
C ALA A 56 -6.23 -14.69 -23.33
N THR A 57 -5.52 -15.60 -22.65
CA THR A 57 -6.07 -16.91 -22.26
C THR A 57 -7.23 -16.76 -21.28
N THR A 58 -7.06 -15.90 -20.27
CA THR A 58 -8.11 -15.61 -19.28
C THR A 58 -9.31 -14.96 -19.94
N THR A 59 -9.10 -13.98 -20.81
CA THR A 59 -10.18 -13.28 -21.52
C THR A 59 -10.97 -14.26 -22.38
N PHE A 60 -10.29 -15.06 -23.20
CA PHE A 60 -10.93 -16.07 -24.03
C PHE A 60 -11.77 -17.03 -23.19
N PHE A 61 -11.19 -17.58 -22.11
CA PHE A 61 -11.89 -18.51 -21.22
C PHE A 61 -13.12 -17.87 -20.56
N ILE A 62 -12.98 -16.68 -19.98
CA ILE A 62 -14.05 -16.00 -19.25
C ILE A 62 -15.22 -15.64 -20.18
N PHE A 63 -14.95 -15.26 -21.43
CA PHE A 63 -16.00 -14.93 -22.40
C PHE A 63 -16.87 -16.15 -22.76
N THR A 64 -16.34 -17.37 -22.67
CA THR A 64 -17.14 -18.59 -22.93
C THR A 64 -18.30 -18.77 -21.94
N PHE A 65 -18.24 -18.11 -20.77
CA PHE A 65 -19.27 -18.18 -19.74
C PHE A 65 -20.39 -17.15 -19.91
N ASP A 66 -20.24 -16.16 -20.80
CA ASP A 66 -21.19 -15.04 -20.93
C ASP A 66 -22.61 -15.51 -21.25
N GLU A 67 -22.79 -16.31 -22.31
CA GLU A 67 -24.08 -16.84 -22.72
C GLU A 67 -24.69 -17.83 -21.71
N PRO A 68 -23.95 -18.86 -21.22
CA PRO A 68 -24.46 -19.76 -20.20
C PRO A 68 -24.94 -19.04 -18.94
N ILE A 69 -24.16 -18.06 -18.47
CA ILE A 69 -24.49 -17.31 -17.25
C ILE A 69 -25.67 -16.36 -17.50
N ARG A 70 -25.71 -15.65 -18.64
CA ARG A 70 -26.86 -14.83 -19.00
C ARG A 70 -28.15 -15.65 -19.00
N LYS A 71 -28.16 -16.81 -19.67
CA LYS A 71 -29.34 -17.71 -19.71
C LYS A 71 -29.79 -18.16 -18.32
N TYR A 72 -28.84 -18.45 -17.43
CA TYR A 72 -29.15 -18.76 -16.04
C TYR A 72 -29.83 -17.59 -15.34
N PHE A 73 -29.22 -16.40 -15.34
CA PHE A 73 -29.77 -15.21 -14.68
C PHE A 73 -31.10 -14.72 -15.28
N GLN A 74 -31.33 -14.98 -16.57
CA GLN A 74 -32.57 -14.63 -17.26
C GLN A 74 -33.69 -15.68 -17.13
N SER A 75 -33.44 -16.81 -16.45
CA SER A 75 -34.45 -17.86 -16.21
C SER A 75 -35.58 -17.40 -15.29
N GLU A 76 -36.80 -17.90 -15.55
CA GLU A 76 -38.01 -17.55 -14.78
C GLU A 76 -37.86 -17.82 -13.27
N ASN A 77 -37.18 -18.91 -12.90
CA ASN A 77 -36.94 -19.24 -11.49
C ASN A 77 -36.15 -18.16 -10.76
N LEU A 78 -35.10 -17.62 -11.40
CA LEU A 78 -34.28 -16.57 -10.82
C LEU A 78 -34.96 -15.19 -10.85
N LYS A 79 -35.76 -14.91 -11.88
CA LYS A 79 -36.60 -13.70 -11.93
C LYS A 79 -37.68 -13.68 -10.84
N ASN A 80 -38.17 -14.84 -10.41
CA ASN A 80 -39.11 -14.91 -9.30
C ASN A 80 -38.42 -14.80 -7.95
N LEU A 81 -37.23 -15.41 -7.78
CA LEU A 81 -36.42 -15.23 -6.57
C LEU A 81 -35.96 -13.77 -6.39
N SER A 82 -35.60 -13.09 -7.48
CA SER A 82 -35.14 -11.69 -7.44
C SER A 82 -36.22 -10.74 -6.92
N LYS A 83 -37.51 -11.00 -7.19
CA LYS A 83 -38.63 -10.24 -6.61
C LYS A 83 -38.66 -10.33 -5.08
N THR A 84 -38.30 -11.48 -4.52
CA THR A 84 -38.23 -11.69 -3.06
C THR A 84 -37.03 -11.00 -2.43
N VAL A 85 -35.89 -10.94 -3.13
CA VAL A 85 -34.66 -10.28 -2.64
C VAL A 85 -34.45 -8.86 -3.17
N ALA A 86 -35.41 -8.31 -3.91
CA ALA A 86 -35.34 -6.99 -4.54
C ALA A 86 -34.93 -5.85 -3.60
N PRO A 87 -35.37 -5.80 -2.32
CA PRO A 87 -34.89 -4.77 -1.39
C PRO A 87 -33.37 -4.77 -1.19
N PHE A 88 -32.74 -5.96 -1.16
CA PHE A 88 -31.28 -6.09 -1.02
C PHE A 88 -30.54 -5.70 -2.30
N LEU A 89 -31.11 -6.01 -3.47
CA LEU A 89 -30.56 -5.64 -4.77
C LEU A 89 -30.61 -4.13 -5.03
N ASN A 90 -31.58 -3.42 -4.47
CA ASN A 90 -31.63 -1.95 -4.57
C ASN A 90 -30.52 -1.27 -3.75
N VAL A 91 -30.10 -1.88 -2.64
CA VAL A 91 -28.96 -1.38 -1.86
C VAL A 91 -27.66 -1.54 -2.63
N SER A 92 -27.48 -2.65 -3.35
CA SER A 92 -26.29 -2.88 -4.17
C SER A 92 -26.19 -1.92 -5.37
N GLU A 93 -27.33 -1.41 -5.87
CA GLU A 93 -27.35 -0.39 -6.91
C GLU A 93 -26.71 0.90 -6.39
N TYR A 94 -27.14 1.31 -5.20
CA TYR A 94 -26.63 2.52 -4.57
C TYR A 94 -25.14 2.37 -4.25
N TYR A 95 -24.77 1.22 -3.69
CA TYR A 95 -23.39 0.84 -3.38
C TYR A 95 -22.47 0.85 -4.62
N GLY A 96 -23.00 0.49 -5.78
CA GLY A 96 -22.27 0.46 -7.06
C GLY A 96 -21.95 1.81 -7.68
N ARG A 97 -22.60 2.89 -7.23
CA ARG A 97 -22.43 4.23 -7.81
C ARG A 97 -21.10 4.84 -7.38
N PHE A 98 -20.21 5.11 -8.34
CA PHE A 98 -18.85 5.60 -8.07
C PHE A 98 -18.82 6.88 -7.20
N TYR A 99 -19.78 7.79 -7.40
CA TYR A 99 -19.86 9.05 -6.66
C TYR A 99 -20.20 8.87 -5.18
N LEU A 100 -20.83 7.76 -4.79
CA LEU A 100 -21.01 7.41 -3.37
C LEU A 100 -19.64 7.26 -2.71
N TRP A 101 -18.75 6.53 -3.35
CA TRP A 101 -17.42 6.26 -2.82
C TRP A 101 -16.48 7.46 -2.89
N LEU A 102 -16.58 8.27 -3.95
CA LEU A 102 -15.88 9.56 -3.98
C LEU A 102 -16.37 10.48 -2.86
N GLY A 103 -17.68 10.54 -2.62
CA GLY A 103 -18.25 11.30 -1.51
C GLY A 103 -17.82 10.78 -0.15
N ALA A 104 -17.87 9.46 0.06
CA ALA A 104 -17.40 8.82 1.29
C ALA A 104 -15.91 9.09 1.52
N GLY A 105 -15.08 8.98 0.48
CA GLY A 105 -13.65 9.31 0.52
C GLY A 105 -13.40 10.77 0.86
N ALA A 106 -14.11 11.70 0.21
CA ALA A 106 -13.99 13.13 0.46
C ALA A 106 -14.39 13.52 1.89
N ILE A 107 -15.49 12.95 2.41
CA ILE A 107 -15.91 13.15 3.79
C ILE A 107 -14.86 12.58 4.77
N THR A 108 -14.39 11.35 4.54
CA THR A 108 -13.38 10.71 5.39
C THR A 108 -12.08 11.51 5.40
N TYR A 109 -11.65 12.00 4.24
CA TYR A 109 -10.48 12.85 4.09
C TYR A 109 -10.66 14.18 4.82
N ALA A 110 -11.78 14.87 4.62
CA ALA A 110 -12.06 16.16 5.27
C ALA A 110 -12.10 16.01 6.80
N VAL A 111 -12.73 14.96 7.32
CA VAL A 111 -12.72 14.65 8.76
C VAL A 111 -11.29 14.40 9.23
N GLY A 112 -10.50 13.61 8.49
CA GLY A 112 -9.10 13.35 8.81
C GLY A 112 -8.24 14.62 8.86
N VAL A 113 -8.42 15.54 7.92
CA VAL A 113 -7.68 16.81 7.90
C VAL A 113 -8.14 17.75 9.02
N LEU A 114 -9.46 17.92 9.21
CA LEU A 114 -10.01 18.86 10.20
C LEU A 114 -9.84 18.40 11.64
N ALA A 115 -9.87 17.09 11.89
CA ALA A 115 -9.67 16.49 13.21
C ALA A 115 -8.23 16.05 13.46
N ASP A 116 -7.31 16.30 12.52
CA ASP A 116 -5.90 15.88 12.56
C ASP A 116 -5.70 14.36 12.75
N PHE A 117 -6.60 13.57 12.17
CA PHE A 117 -6.52 12.10 12.15
C PHE A 117 -5.89 11.62 10.85
N ASN A 118 -4.57 11.47 10.88
CA ASN A 118 -3.77 11.03 9.73
C ASN A 118 -4.26 9.71 9.11
N GLU A 119 -4.71 8.74 9.92
CA GLU A 119 -5.26 7.49 9.40
C GLU A 119 -6.49 7.73 8.52
N LEU A 120 -7.44 8.57 8.96
CA LEU A 120 -8.64 8.88 8.18
C LEU A 120 -8.31 9.73 6.95
N ARG A 121 -7.35 10.65 7.07
CA ARG A 121 -6.85 11.45 5.93
C ARG A 121 -6.34 10.52 4.83
N ILE A 122 -5.43 9.61 5.16
CA ILE A 122 -4.83 8.66 4.23
C ILE A 122 -5.87 7.68 3.66
N ILE A 123 -6.80 7.18 4.49
CA ILE A 123 -7.88 6.30 4.02
C ILE A 123 -8.78 7.03 3.02
N GLY A 124 -9.21 8.24 3.35
CA GLY A 124 -10.08 9.05 2.49
C GLY A 124 -9.42 9.39 1.16
N GLN A 125 -8.16 9.82 1.18
CA GLN A 125 -7.38 10.11 -0.02
C GLN A 125 -7.25 8.88 -0.93
N ASN A 126 -6.81 7.74 -0.37
CA ASN A 126 -6.64 6.52 -1.15
C ASN A 126 -7.96 5.98 -1.72
N LEU A 127 -9.06 6.17 -1.01
CA LEU A 127 -10.38 5.79 -1.50
C LEU A 127 -10.78 6.64 -2.71
N ILE A 128 -10.53 7.96 -2.68
CA ILE A 128 -10.75 8.86 -3.81
C ILE A 128 -9.87 8.46 -5.00
N GLU A 129 -8.57 8.23 -4.76
CA GLU A 129 -7.60 7.86 -5.79
C GLU A 129 -7.96 6.54 -6.46
N ALA A 130 -8.20 5.48 -5.68
CA ALA A 130 -8.49 4.16 -6.24
C ALA A 130 -9.80 4.13 -7.03
N VAL A 131 -10.86 4.77 -6.52
CA VAL A 131 -12.15 4.84 -7.22
C VAL A 131 -12.04 5.72 -8.47
N GLY A 132 -11.32 6.84 -8.40
CA GLY A 132 -11.07 7.73 -9.53
C GLY A 132 -10.29 7.04 -10.66
N LEU A 133 -9.18 6.38 -10.33
CA LEU A 133 -8.34 5.66 -11.29
C LEU A 133 -9.06 4.45 -11.90
N SER A 134 -9.81 3.70 -11.09
CA SER A 134 -10.64 2.59 -11.55
C SER A 134 -11.73 3.09 -12.52
N THR A 135 -12.40 4.20 -12.19
CA THR A 135 -13.40 4.85 -13.04
C THR A 135 -12.79 5.30 -14.37
N LEU A 136 -11.65 6.00 -14.32
CA LEU A 136 -10.95 6.45 -15.53
C LEU A 136 -10.57 5.26 -16.42
N SER A 137 -10.00 4.21 -15.84
CA SER A 137 -9.62 2.99 -16.56
C SER A 137 -10.82 2.35 -17.25
N VAL A 138 -11.94 2.20 -16.55
CA VAL A 138 -13.17 1.64 -17.13
C VAL A 138 -13.73 2.53 -18.24
N VAL A 139 -13.76 3.85 -18.07
CA VAL A 139 -14.26 4.78 -19.10
C VAL A 139 -13.41 4.69 -20.37
N LEU A 140 -12.08 4.68 -20.25
CA LEU A 140 -11.17 4.53 -21.39
C LEU A 140 -11.40 3.21 -22.13
N LEU A 141 -11.54 2.10 -21.39
CA LEU A 141 -11.78 0.78 -21.97
C LEU A 141 -13.17 0.70 -22.63
N LYS A 142 -14.20 1.31 -22.03
CA LYS A 142 -15.54 1.39 -22.64
C LYS A 142 -15.51 2.10 -23.98
N VAL A 143 -14.83 3.26 -24.04
CA VAL A 143 -14.68 4.02 -25.29
C VAL A 143 -13.86 3.23 -26.31
N ALA A 144 -12.78 2.57 -25.88
CA ALA A 144 -11.92 1.81 -26.79
C ALA A 144 -12.62 0.58 -27.40
N PHE A 145 -13.38 -0.17 -26.59
CA PHE A 145 -13.95 -1.46 -27.01
C PHE A 145 -15.39 -1.37 -27.50
N GLY A 146 -16.22 -0.50 -26.91
CA GLY A 146 -17.59 -0.27 -27.36
C GLY A 146 -18.45 -1.55 -27.45
N ARG A 147 -18.42 -2.40 -26.42
CA ARG A 147 -19.11 -3.69 -26.43
C ARG A 147 -20.61 -3.57 -26.21
N SER A 148 -21.42 -4.24 -27.03
CA SER A 148 -22.88 -4.26 -26.91
C SER A 148 -23.37 -4.90 -25.61
N ARG A 149 -24.40 -4.30 -24.99
CA ARG A 149 -25.04 -4.80 -23.76
C ARG A 149 -25.90 -6.03 -24.03
N PRO A 150 -26.04 -6.95 -23.07
CA PRO A 150 -26.78 -8.19 -23.30
C PRO A 150 -28.25 -7.96 -23.67
N PHE A 151 -28.93 -6.97 -23.07
CA PHE A 151 -30.33 -6.67 -23.40
C PHE A 151 -30.60 -6.31 -24.87
N THR A 152 -29.56 -5.94 -25.63
CA THR A 152 -29.67 -5.66 -27.08
C THR A 152 -29.87 -6.94 -27.90
N ASN A 153 -29.66 -8.11 -27.29
CA ASN A 153 -29.68 -9.44 -27.92
C ASN A 153 -28.62 -9.64 -29.02
N GLU A 154 -27.60 -8.78 -29.04
CA GLU A 154 -26.38 -8.98 -29.80
C GLU A 154 -25.51 -10.10 -29.20
N ILE A 155 -24.59 -10.64 -30.00
CA ILE A 155 -23.65 -11.66 -29.53
C ILE A 155 -22.63 -11.06 -28.53
N PRO A 156 -22.11 -11.84 -27.56
CA PRO A 156 -21.15 -11.33 -26.58
C PRO A 156 -19.87 -10.76 -27.21
N SER A 157 -19.50 -11.20 -28.41
CA SER A 157 -18.33 -10.73 -29.13
C SER A 157 -18.60 -9.50 -30.02
N ASN A 158 -19.73 -8.82 -29.87
CA ASN A 158 -20.03 -7.60 -30.61
C ASN A 158 -19.33 -6.40 -29.96
N PHE A 159 -18.28 -5.91 -30.62
CA PHE A 159 -17.44 -4.80 -30.19
C PHE A 159 -17.42 -3.71 -31.26
N ASN A 160 -17.93 -2.54 -30.90
CA ASN A 160 -18.03 -1.36 -31.77
C ASN A 160 -17.28 -0.20 -31.10
N GLY A 161 -15.95 -0.27 -31.10
CA GLY A 161 -15.08 0.74 -30.48
C GLY A 161 -15.40 2.17 -30.96
N PHE A 162 -15.15 3.15 -30.08
CA PHE A 162 -15.45 4.57 -30.26
C PHE A 162 -16.94 4.88 -30.49
N ASN A 163 -17.82 3.96 -30.10
CA ASN A 163 -19.25 4.19 -30.02
C ASN A 163 -19.62 4.69 -28.61
N PHE A 164 -20.33 5.82 -28.54
CA PHE A 164 -20.72 6.49 -27.29
C PHE A 164 -22.17 6.19 -26.87
N ASP A 165 -22.86 5.34 -27.62
CA ASP A 165 -24.21 4.91 -27.30
C ASP A 165 -24.20 4.07 -26.03
N TYR A 166 -25.21 4.29 -25.17
CA TYR A 166 -25.35 3.56 -23.92
C TYR A 166 -25.37 2.03 -24.12
N GLU A 167 -25.93 1.59 -25.25
CA GLU A 167 -26.03 0.20 -25.66
C GLU A 167 -24.67 -0.46 -25.95
N ASN A 168 -23.67 0.31 -26.37
CA ASN A 168 -22.31 -0.18 -26.67
C ASN A 168 -21.33 0.07 -25.51
N GLY A 169 -21.83 0.48 -24.34
CA GLY A 169 -21.03 0.75 -23.16
C GLY A 169 -21.02 -0.39 -22.13
N SER A 170 -20.99 -1.67 -22.51
CA SER A 170 -21.05 -2.78 -21.54
C SER A 170 -19.70 -3.07 -20.87
N PHE A 171 -18.62 -3.26 -21.64
CA PHE A 171 -17.33 -3.71 -21.12
C PHE A 171 -16.38 -2.56 -20.74
N PRO A 172 -15.70 -2.59 -19.58
CA PRO A 172 -15.99 -3.38 -18.37
C PRO A 172 -17.10 -2.76 -17.50
N SER A 173 -17.59 -3.46 -16.49
CA SER A 173 -18.60 -2.90 -15.59
C SER A 173 -18.03 -1.87 -14.61
N LEU A 174 -18.51 -0.62 -14.68
CA LEU A 174 -18.11 0.45 -13.77
C LEU A 174 -18.54 0.17 -12.32
N HIS A 175 -19.73 -0.40 -12.12
CA HIS A 175 -20.25 -0.71 -10.78
C HIS A 175 -19.40 -1.77 -10.06
N ALA A 176 -18.95 -2.80 -10.79
CA ALA A 176 -18.04 -3.80 -10.24
C ALA A 176 -16.66 -3.18 -9.94
N ALA A 177 -16.11 -2.38 -10.84
CA ALA A 177 -14.79 -1.79 -10.66
C ALA A 177 -14.70 -0.82 -9.49
N THR A 178 -15.75 -0.06 -9.20
CA THR A 178 -15.75 0.93 -8.12
C THR A 178 -15.93 0.27 -6.75
N THR A 179 -16.84 -0.70 -6.65
CA THR A 179 -17.13 -1.42 -5.40
C THR A 179 -15.95 -2.28 -4.96
N PHE A 180 -15.34 -3.01 -5.90
CA PHE A 180 -14.13 -3.78 -5.60
C PHE A 180 -12.94 -2.89 -5.28
N ALA A 181 -12.75 -1.73 -5.94
CA ALA A 181 -11.70 -0.78 -5.57
C ALA A 181 -11.88 -0.27 -4.13
N ALA A 182 -13.10 0.15 -3.78
CA ALA A 182 -13.40 0.64 -2.44
C ALA A 182 -13.24 -0.45 -1.37
N ALA A 183 -13.80 -1.64 -1.60
CA ALA A 183 -13.68 -2.78 -0.68
C ALA A 183 -12.22 -3.19 -0.45
N THR A 184 -11.41 -3.13 -1.51
CA THR A 184 -9.98 -3.44 -1.45
C THR A 184 -9.22 -2.42 -0.61
N ILE A 185 -9.39 -1.12 -0.88
CA ILE A 185 -8.73 -0.06 -0.09
C ILE A 185 -9.07 -0.16 1.38
N LEU A 186 -10.37 -0.30 1.70
CA LEU A 186 -10.81 -0.42 3.08
C LEU A 186 -10.25 -1.68 3.74
N THR A 187 -10.15 -2.79 3.01
CA THR A 187 -9.54 -4.02 3.53
C THR A 187 -8.05 -3.86 3.82
N VAL A 188 -7.29 -3.31 2.86
CA VAL A 188 -5.84 -3.11 2.97
C VAL A 188 -5.51 -2.14 4.11
N LYS A 189 -6.26 -1.04 4.24
CA LYS A 189 -5.99 0.00 5.24
C LYS A 189 -6.52 -0.33 6.63
N LEU A 190 -7.71 -0.91 6.74
CA LEU A 190 -8.31 -1.18 8.06
C LEU A 190 -7.81 -2.48 8.70
N LYS A 191 -7.30 -3.44 7.91
CA LYS A 191 -6.76 -4.73 8.37
C LYS A 191 -7.69 -5.49 9.34
N LYS A 192 -9.00 -5.33 9.16
CA LYS A 192 -10.07 -5.94 9.99
C LYS A 192 -10.88 -6.91 9.14
N TRP A 193 -10.60 -8.21 9.27
CA TRP A 193 -11.24 -9.26 8.47
C TRP A 193 -12.78 -9.22 8.52
N TRP A 194 -13.35 -8.87 9.69
CA TRP A 194 -14.79 -8.80 9.90
C TRP A 194 -15.45 -7.61 9.16
N LEU A 195 -14.69 -6.59 8.75
CA LEU A 195 -15.16 -5.52 7.87
C LEU A 195 -15.00 -5.90 6.39
N SER A 196 -13.96 -6.66 6.05
CA SER A 196 -13.70 -7.10 4.68
C SER A 196 -14.82 -7.98 4.14
N VAL A 197 -15.31 -8.94 4.93
CA VAL A 197 -16.35 -9.88 4.49
C VAL A 197 -17.62 -9.16 4.02
N PRO A 198 -18.25 -8.27 4.82
CA PRO A 198 -19.43 -7.52 4.36
C PRO A 198 -19.18 -6.67 3.10
N LEU A 199 -18.01 -6.03 2.99
CA LEU A 199 -17.68 -5.17 1.83
C LEU A 199 -17.62 -5.97 0.52
N TYR A 200 -16.96 -7.13 0.55
CA TYR A 200 -16.90 -8.00 -0.62
C TYR A 200 -18.24 -8.69 -0.91
N VAL A 201 -19.03 -9.02 0.11
CA VAL A 201 -20.40 -9.52 -0.08
C VAL A 201 -21.26 -8.48 -0.82
N LEU A 202 -21.21 -7.21 -0.41
CA LEU A 202 -21.93 -6.13 -1.11
C LEU A 202 -21.43 -5.95 -2.54
N SER A 203 -20.12 -6.05 -2.77
CA SER A 203 -19.52 -5.98 -4.10
C SER A 203 -19.99 -7.14 -5.01
N LEU A 204 -20.11 -8.35 -4.47
CA LEU A 204 -20.66 -9.51 -5.18
C LEU A 204 -22.17 -9.35 -5.45
N LEU A 205 -22.92 -8.75 -4.54
CA LEU A 205 -24.33 -8.44 -4.77
C LEU A 205 -24.49 -7.44 -5.92
N THR A 206 -23.62 -6.43 -6.01
CA THR A 206 -23.58 -5.50 -7.16
C THR A 206 -23.32 -6.25 -8.46
N VAL A 207 -22.41 -7.24 -8.47
CA VAL A 207 -22.18 -8.10 -9.65
C VAL A 207 -23.45 -8.86 -10.04
N VAL A 208 -24.08 -9.55 -9.09
CA VAL A 208 -25.32 -10.30 -9.31
C VAL A 208 -26.42 -9.42 -9.88
N GLU A 209 -26.59 -8.23 -9.32
CA GLU A 209 -27.59 -7.27 -9.75
C GLU A 209 -27.39 -6.83 -11.21
N ARG A 210 -26.14 -6.55 -11.62
CA ARG A 210 -25.82 -6.16 -13.01
C ARG A 210 -26.14 -7.27 -14.03
N LEU A 211 -25.95 -8.54 -13.64
CA LEU A 211 -26.29 -9.70 -14.47
C LEU A 211 -27.81 -9.91 -14.55
N GLN A 212 -28.52 -9.75 -13.43
CA GLN A 212 -29.98 -9.89 -13.39
C GLN A 212 -30.70 -8.83 -14.22
N ARG A 213 -30.20 -7.60 -14.23
CA ARG A 213 -30.75 -6.50 -15.04
C ARG A 213 -30.42 -6.59 -16.54
N ASP A 214 -29.69 -7.64 -16.95
CA ASP A 214 -29.22 -7.84 -18.34
C ASP A 214 -28.40 -6.64 -18.87
N GLU A 215 -27.78 -5.89 -17.96
CA GLU A 215 -27.00 -4.69 -18.28
C GLU A 215 -25.55 -5.01 -18.68
N HIS A 216 -25.02 -6.13 -18.20
CA HIS A 216 -23.62 -6.53 -18.37
C HIS A 216 -23.50 -8.03 -18.61
N TRP A 217 -22.51 -8.41 -19.41
CA TRP A 217 -22.06 -9.79 -19.53
C TRP A 217 -21.28 -10.21 -18.28
N PHE A 218 -21.12 -11.51 -18.05
CA PHE A 218 -20.34 -12.04 -16.93
C PHE A 218 -18.88 -11.57 -16.97
N SER A 219 -18.28 -11.59 -18.15
CA SER A 219 -16.94 -11.09 -18.36
C SER A 219 -16.82 -9.58 -18.06
N ASP A 220 -17.83 -8.76 -18.36
CA ASP A 220 -17.79 -7.32 -18.05
C ASP A 220 -17.64 -7.07 -16.54
N VAL A 221 -18.41 -7.80 -15.72
CA VAL A 221 -18.40 -7.66 -14.26
C VAL A 221 -17.16 -8.30 -13.65
N PHE A 222 -16.67 -9.41 -14.22
CA PHE A 222 -15.40 -10.03 -13.83
C PHE A 222 -14.22 -9.07 -14.04
N PHE A 223 -14.06 -8.54 -15.26
CA PHE A 223 -12.97 -7.62 -15.58
C PHE A 223 -13.11 -6.29 -14.83
N GLY A 224 -14.34 -5.81 -14.60
CA GLY A 224 -14.58 -4.70 -13.69
C GLY A 224 -14.02 -4.97 -12.29
N ALA A 225 -14.39 -6.10 -11.67
CA ALA A 225 -13.89 -6.49 -10.35
C ALA A 225 -12.36 -6.63 -10.30
N VAL A 226 -11.74 -7.20 -11.34
CA VAL A 226 -10.27 -7.31 -11.47
C VAL A 226 -9.62 -5.93 -11.51
N ILE A 227 -10.09 -5.03 -12.37
CA ILE A 227 -9.58 -3.65 -12.47
C ILE A 227 -9.71 -2.93 -11.12
N GLY A 228 -10.87 -3.04 -10.49
CA GLY A 228 -11.13 -2.42 -9.19
C GLY A 228 -10.18 -2.94 -8.11
N THR A 229 -10.08 -4.25 -7.97
CA THR A 229 -9.22 -4.91 -6.96
C THR A 229 -7.76 -4.57 -7.21
N PHE A 230 -7.28 -4.67 -8.45
CA PHE A 230 -5.90 -4.34 -8.80
C PHE A 230 -5.59 -2.87 -8.50
N THR A 231 -6.47 -1.95 -8.90
CA THR A 231 -6.31 -0.51 -8.63
C THR A 231 -6.26 -0.25 -7.12
N GLY A 232 -7.16 -0.88 -6.35
CA GLY A 232 -7.19 -0.75 -4.89
C GLY A 232 -5.94 -1.29 -4.22
N ILE A 233 -5.42 -2.44 -4.66
CA ILE A 233 -4.15 -2.99 -4.15
C ILE A 233 -3.03 -2.01 -4.45
N LEU A 234 -2.89 -1.60 -5.71
CA LEU A 234 -1.79 -0.74 -6.16
C LEU A 234 -1.79 0.62 -5.44
N VAL A 235 -2.94 1.29 -5.35
CA VAL A 235 -3.05 2.56 -4.60
C VAL A 235 -2.79 2.34 -3.11
N GLY A 236 -3.35 1.28 -2.53
CA GLY A 236 -3.16 0.95 -1.12
C GLY A 236 -1.69 0.70 -0.76
N THR A 237 -0.96 -0.02 -1.61
CA THR A 237 0.47 -0.33 -1.43
C THR A 237 1.36 0.86 -1.74
N LEU A 238 1.06 1.64 -2.79
CA LEU A 238 1.82 2.86 -3.09
C LEU A 238 1.69 3.88 -1.96
N SER A 239 0.55 3.94 -1.28
CA SER A 239 0.38 4.80 -0.11
C SER A 239 1.15 4.34 1.12
N ASP A 240 1.42 3.05 1.24
CA ASP A 240 2.31 2.56 2.30
C ASP A 240 3.79 2.78 1.95
N SER A 241 4.11 3.16 0.70
CA SER A 241 5.50 3.44 0.26
C SER A 241 5.99 4.87 0.54
N GLY A 242 5.22 5.67 1.28
CA GLY A 242 5.60 7.01 1.77
C GLY A 242 6.64 7.03 2.89
N ASP A 243 7.60 6.12 2.86
CA ASP A 243 8.57 5.88 3.92
C ASP A 243 9.98 6.42 3.61
N ASP A 244 10.20 7.14 2.50
CA ASP A 244 11.54 7.60 2.14
C ASP A 244 11.95 8.85 2.91
N PHE A 245 13.23 8.92 3.29
CA PHE A 245 13.80 10.11 3.93
C PHE A 245 14.01 11.24 2.93
N SER A 246 13.79 12.47 3.38
CA SER A 246 14.14 13.69 2.67
C SER A 246 15.64 13.77 2.40
N LEU A 247 16.00 14.24 1.20
CA LEU A 247 17.40 14.39 0.78
C LEU A 247 18.23 15.24 1.77
N GLN A 248 17.59 16.23 2.41
CA GLN A 248 18.24 17.07 3.41
C GLN A 248 18.72 16.26 4.64
N LYS A 249 17.92 15.31 5.13
CA LYS A 249 18.29 14.43 6.26
C LYS A 249 19.38 13.43 5.87
N LEU A 250 19.54 13.19 4.57
CA LEU A 250 20.60 12.36 4.00
C LEU A 250 21.91 13.13 3.77
N GLY A 251 21.94 14.43 4.12
CA GLY A 251 23.09 15.30 3.84
C GLY A 251 23.32 15.56 2.35
N LEU A 252 22.30 15.31 1.53
CA LEU A 252 22.31 15.56 0.09
C LEU A 252 21.64 16.90 -0.21
N GLU A 253 22.11 17.58 -1.26
CA GLU A 253 21.39 18.73 -1.79
C GLU A 253 20.02 18.28 -2.32
N VAL A 254 19.00 19.12 -2.11
CA VAL A 254 17.65 18.84 -2.58
C VAL A 254 17.64 19.00 -4.09
N ASP A 255 17.68 17.87 -4.80
CA ASP A 255 17.66 17.79 -6.26
C ASP A 255 16.42 17.00 -6.71
N GLU A 256 15.55 17.66 -7.48
CA GLU A 256 14.33 17.05 -8.03
C GLU A 256 14.64 15.89 -8.99
N GLU A 257 15.80 15.90 -9.66
CA GLU A 257 16.21 14.83 -10.56
C GLU A 257 16.55 13.55 -9.78
N ILE A 258 17.20 13.68 -8.62
CA ILE A 258 17.49 12.55 -7.71
C ILE A 258 16.19 11.96 -7.16
N ILE A 259 15.26 12.81 -6.72
CA ILE A 259 13.93 12.39 -6.24
C ILE A 259 13.19 11.62 -7.33
N ARG A 260 13.19 12.15 -8.56
CA ARG A 260 12.51 11.53 -9.70
C ARG A 260 13.15 10.21 -10.09
N LYS A 261 14.48 10.15 -10.18
CA LYS A 261 15.21 8.94 -10.61
C LYS A 261 15.02 7.78 -9.64
N ASN A 262 15.10 8.05 -8.33
CA ASN A 262 14.98 7.04 -7.29
C ASN A 262 13.53 6.90 -6.77
N ASN A 263 12.57 7.56 -7.44
CA ASN A 263 11.14 7.44 -7.17
C ASN A 263 10.72 7.74 -5.71
N LEU A 264 11.47 8.63 -5.03
CA LEU A 264 11.38 8.84 -3.59
C LEU A 264 10.03 9.47 -3.17
N ILE A 265 9.40 8.91 -2.14
CA ILE A 265 8.20 9.46 -1.51
C ILE A 265 8.55 9.98 -0.13
N ILE A 266 8.73 11.31 -0.06
CA ILE A 266 9.23 12.01 1.11
C ILE A 266 8.07 12.66 1.88
N ASP A 267 7.99 12.39 3.17
CA ASP A 267 7.17 13.13 4.14
C ASP A 267 8.10 13.92 5.08
N LYS A 268 8.26 15.22 4.81
CA LYS A 268 9.19 16.08 5.56
C LYS A 268 8.73 16.33 6.99
N GLU A 269 7.42 16.51 7.22
CA GLU A 269 6.90 16.77 8.56
C GLU A 269 7.12 15.55 9.46
N ARG A 270 6.86 14.36 8.93
CA ARG A 270 7.17 13.10 9.61
C ARG A 270 8.66 12.95 9.87
N ASP A 271 9.51 13.25 8.88
CA ASP A 271 10.96 13.23 9.05
C ASP A 271 11.43 14.11 10.20
N ASP A 272 10.97 15.36 10.25
CA ASP A 272 11.38 16.31 11.27
C ASP A 272 10.89 15.86 12.66
N MET A 273 9.63 15.45 12.78
CA MET A 273 9.06 14.91 14.02
C MET A 273 9.80 13.66 14.51
N GLU A 274 10.01 12.67 13.64
CA GLU A 274 10.69 11.43 14.02
C GLU A 274 12.16 11.67 14.37
N TRP A 275 12.83 12.61 13.68
CA TRP A 275 14.20 13.01 13.96
C TRP A 275 14.34 13.66 15.34
N ASP A 276 13.44 14.56 15.68
CA ASP A 276 13.43 15.23 16.99
C ASP A 276 13.14 14.21 18.11
N LEU A 277 12.16 13.33 17.90
CA LEU A 277 11.83 12.25 18.84
C LEU A 277 13.02 11.30 19.07
N ALA A 278 13.68 10.87 18.00
CA ALA A 278 14.86 10.02 18.07
C ALA A 278 16.00 10.71 18.84
N THR A 279 16.25 11.98 18.53
CA THR A 279 17.28 12.80 19.18
C THR A 279 17.02 12.94 20.68
N ASP A 280 15.76 13.15 21.09
CA ASP A 280 15.41 13.28 22.49
C ASP A 280 15.48 11.96 23.25
N PHE A 281 15.07 10.85 22.64
CA PHE A 281 15.23 9.51 23.25
C PHE A 281 16.71 9.16 23.47
N LEU A 282 17.59 9.53 22.53
CA LEU A 282 19.04 9.38 22.68
C LEU A 282 19.58 10.20 23.85
N LYS A 283 19.19 11.49 23.97
CA LYS A 283 19.60 12.35 25.10
C LYS A 283 19.13 11.78 26.45
N LEU A 284 17.89 11.28 26.48
CA LEU A 284 17.27 10.69 27.67
C LEU A 284 17.74 9.26 27.96
N LYS A 285 18.65 8.71 27.15
CA LYS A 285 19.23 7.37 27.33
C LYS A 285 18.17 6.27 27.42
N LYS A 286 17.01 6.48 26.78
CA LYS A 286 15.90 5.52 26.76
C LYS A 286 16.19 4.37 25.80
N PRO A 287 15.69 3.15 26.08
CA PRO A 287 15.74 2.08 25.10
C PRO A 287 14.98 2.44 23.83
N ILE A 288 15.51 2.03 22.67
CA ILE A 288 14.96 2.29 21.34
C ILE A 288 14.88 0.98 20.57
N LEU A 289 13.70 0.69 20.00
CA LEU A 289 13.51 -0.32 18.97
C LEU A 289 13.16 0.38 17.66
N GLY A 290 14.04 0.26 16.66
CA GLY A 290 13.80 0.78 15.31
C GLY A 290 13.47 -0.35 14.35
N ILE A 291 12.36 -0.24 13.62
CA ILE A 291 11.89 -1.27 12.68
C ILE A 291 11.86 -0.68 11.28
N CYS A 292 12.44 -1.39 10.30
CA CYS A 292 12.53 -0.99 8.90
C CYS A 292 13.05 0.44 8.75
N ARG A 293 12.18 1.39 8.39
CA ARG A 293 12.47 2.83 8.37
C ARG A 293 13.08 3.33 9.69
N GLY A 294 12.60 2.86 10.84
CA GLY A 294 13.13 3.26 12.15
C GLY A 294 14.60 2.90 12.34
N MET A 295 15.07 1.78 11.77
CA MET A 295 16.49 1.42 11.76
C MET A 295 17.30 2.41 10.93
N GLN A 296 16.79 2.77 9.76
CA GLN A 296 17.42 3.71 8.84
C GLN A 296 17.49 5.12 9.45
N LEU A 297 16.40 5.60 10.04
CA LEU A 297 16.33 6.88 10.77
C LEU A 297 17.39 6.93 11.86
N MET A 298 17.44 5.91 12.73
CA MET A 298 18.39 5.90 13.84
C MET A 298 19.84 5.86 13.36
N ASN A 299 20.13 5.14 12.27
CA ASN A 299 21.45 5.16 11.66
C ASN A 299 21.80 6.56 11.12
N LEU A 300 20.87 7.26 10.47
CA LEU A 300 21.07 8.63 9.97
C LEU A 300 21.29 9.63 11.10
N VAL A 301 20.45 9.61 12.15
CA VAL A 301 20.55 10.47 13.33
C VAL A 301 21.91 10.31 14.03
N LEU A 302 22.45 9.09 14.04
CA LEU A 302 23.76 8.78 14.63
C LEU A 302 24.95 9.01 13.67
N GLY A 303 24.71 9.59 12.48
CA GLY A 303 25.75 10.01 11.53
C GLY A 303 26.18 8.94 10.51
N GLY A 304 25.35 7.92 10.30
CA GLY A 304 25.48 6.96 9.20
C GLY A 304 24.86 7.48 7.88
N SER A 305 24.74 6.60 6.89
CA SER A 305 24.04 6.87 5.62
C SER A 305 23.23 5.66 5.14
N ILE A 306 22.33 5.88 4.19
CA ILE A 306 21.52 4.84 3.54
C ILE A 306 21.73 4.85 2.02
N TYR A 307 21.39 3.73 1.37
CA TYR A 307 21.09 3.69 -0.06
C TYR A 307 19.71 4.30 -0.29
N LEU A 308 19.58 5.13 -1.33
CA LEU A 308 18.31 5.70 -1.80
C LEU A 308 17.47 4.65 -2.51
N ASP A 309 18.13 3.78 -3.26
CA ASP A 309 17.56 2.58 -3.88
C ASP A 309 18.66 1.52 -3.99
N ILE A 310 18.47 0.39 -3.32
CA ILE A 310 19.42 -0.72 -3.29
C ILE A 310 19.60 -1.33 -4.70
N THR A 311 18.54 -1.38 -5.51
CA THR A 311 18.57 -2.01 -6.84
C THR A 311 19.43 -1.24 -7.84
N GLU A 312 19.47 0.09 -7.71
CA GLU A 312 20.30 0.98 -8.53
C GLU A 312 21.75 1.07 -8.02
N GLN A 313 21.94 0.97 -6.70
CA GLN A 313 23.23 1.32 -6.06
C GLN A 313 24.04 0.11 -5.59
N HIS A 314 23.48 -1.10 -5.63
CA HIS A 314 24.14 -2.33 -5.22
C HIS A 314 23.97 -3.45 -6.26
N ALA A 315 24.94 -3.54 -7.18
CA ALA A 315 24.88 -4.35 -8.41
C ALA A 315 24.71 -5.88 -8.24
N SER A 316 24.71 -6.40 -7.00
CA SER A 316 24.55 -7.83 -6.68
C SER A 316 23.34 -8.15 -5.80
N CYS A 317 22.38 -7.22 -5.66
CA CYS A 317 21.21 -7.44 -4.81
C CYS A 317 20.07 -8.17 -5.52
N GLU A 318 19.46 -9.11 -4.80
CA GLU A 318 18.11 -9.58 -5.14
C GLU A 318 17.10 -8.46 -4.83
N SER A 319 15.96 -8.39 -5.51
CA SER A 319 15.00 -7.31 -5.22
C SER A 319 14.37 -7.48 -3.84
N HIS A 320 14.61 -6.53 -2.94
CA HIS A 320 14.02 -6.45 -1.59
C HIS A 320 12.61 -5.84 -1.59
N THR A 321 12.11 -5.49 -2.78
CA THR A 321 10.74 -5.09 -3.09
C THR A 321 10.18 -5.94 -4.23
N SER A 322 8.90 -6.32 -4.17
CA SER A 322 8.25 -7.07 -5.26
C SER A 322 6.77 -6.72 -5.33
N ILE A 323 6.21 -6.66 -6.55
CA ILE A 323 4.75 -6.58 -6.82
C ILE A 323 3.98 -7.72 -6.10
N SER A 324 4.67 -8.78 -5.68
CA SER A 324 4.14 -9.86 -4.83
C SER A 324 3.95 -9.51 -3.35
N ASP A 325 4.04 -8.23 -2.93
CA ASP A 325 3.89 -7.72 -1.54
C ASP A 325 2.57 -8.08 -0.84
N LEU A 326 1.66 -8.77 -1.52
CA LEU A 326 0.49 -9.47 -0.95
C LEU A 326 0.88 -10.70 -0.10
N ILE A 327 2.06 -11.27 -0.35
CA ILE A 327 2.67 -12.38 0.40
C ILE A 327 4.10 -11.95 0.72
N SER A 328 4.36 -11.61 1.97
CA SER A 328 5.65 -11.09 2.45
C SER A 328 6.83 -11.86 1.88
N ARG A 329 7.63 -11.24 0.99
CA ARG A 329 8.88 -11.83 0.50
C ARG A 329 9.71 -12.15 1.73
N LYS A 330 10.17 -13.40 1.84
CA LYS A 330 11.08 -13.81 2.91
C LYS A 330 12.47 -14.05 2.33
N HIS A 331 13.51 -13.68 3.07
CA HIS A 331 14.88 -14.05 2.74
C HIS A 331 15.64 -14.49 3.99
N LYS A 332 16.78 -15.15 3.76
CA LYS A 332 17.68 -15.55 4.83
C LYS A 332 18.42 -14.34 5.39
N ILE A 333 18.79 -14.44 6.66
CA ILE A 333 19.73 -13.54 7.33
C ILE A 333 20.74 -14.35 8.12
N TYR A 334 21.95 -13.80 8.23
CA TYR A 334 23.04 -14.31 9.04
C TYR A 334 23.33 -13.32 10.16
N LEU A 335 23.27 -13.79 11.39
CA LEU A 335 23.52 -12.98 12.57
C LEU A 335 25.01 -13.04 12.91
N ASN A 336 25.56 -11.90 13.34
CA ASN A 336 26.88 -11.86 13.92
C ASN A 336 26.84 -12.63 15.25
N LYS A 337 27.70 -13.66 15.40
CA LYS A 337 27.77 -14.51 16.61
C LYS A 337 28.08 -13.71 17.88
N GLU A 338 28.73 -12.56 17.74
CA GLU A 338 29.07 -11.67 18.84
C GLU A 338 27.99 -10.62 19.13
N SER A 339 26.89 -10.60 18.36
CA SER A 339 25.78 -9.68 18.61
C SER A 339 24.96 -10.07 19.83
N ILE A 340 24.39 -9.06 20.49
CA ILE A 340 23.39 -9.22 21.55
C ILE A 340 22.19 -9.96 20.98
N LEU A 341 21.78 -9.62 19.75
CA LEU A 341 20.69 -10.29 19.06
C LEU A 341 20.94 -11.81 18.93
N SER A 342 22.08 -12.24 18.39
CA SER A 342 22.39 -13.67 18.24
C SER A 342 22.44 -14.41 19.57
N ARG A 343 23.09 -13.82 20.58
CA ARG A 343 23.14 -14.42 21.94
C ARG A 343 21.76 -14.53 22.58
N SER A 344 20.92 -13.53 22.37
CA SER A 344 19.59 -13.46 22.97
C SER A 344 18.62 -14.44 22.33
N LEU A 345 18.71 -14.63 21.02
CA LEU A 345 17.86 -15.55 20.28
C LEU A 345 18.41 -16.99 20.26
N GLY A 346 19.69 -17.20 20.60
CA GLY A 346 20.32 -18.51 20.57
C GLY A 346 20.54 -19.07 19.17
N VAL A 347 20.49 -18.23 18.14
CA VAL A 347 20.60 -18.60 16.72
C VAL A 347 21.60 -17.70 15.99
N THR A 348 22.17 -18.23 14.89
CA THR A 348 23.15 -17.50 14.06
C THR A 348 22.66 -17.26 12.62
N GLU A 349 21.51 -17.80 12.27
CA GLU A 349 20.83 -17.56 10.99
C GLU A 349 19.32 -17.67 11.16
N GLY A 350 18.59 -17.14 10.20
CA GLY A 350 17.12 -17.10 10.23
C GLY A 350 16.52 -16.77 8.88
N THR A 351 15.18 -16.79 8.82
CA THR A 351 14.41 -16.30 7.68
C THR A 351 13.43 -15.23 8.16
N VAL A 352 13.43 -14.08 7.51
CA VAL A 352 12.63 -12.90 7.88
C VAL A 352 11.87 -12.37 6.67
N ASN A 353 10.83 -11.57 6.91
CA ASN A 353 10.13 -10.84 5.84
C ASN A 353 10.94 -9.63 5.37
N SER A 354 10.69 -9.15 4.16
CA SER A 354 11.34 -7.96 3.61
C SER A 354 10.34 -7.11 2.83
N ARG A 355 10.41 -5.79 3.08
CA ARG A 355 9.56 -4.74 2.52
C ARG A 355 10.34 -3.41 2.51
N HIS A 356 11.46 -3.34 1.79
CA HIS A 356 12.26 -2.11 1.73
C HIS A 356 13.07 -2.02 0.44
N HIS A 357 13.09 -0.84 -0.18
CA HIS A 357 14.02 -0.52 -1.28
C HIS A 357 15.23 0.31 -0.83
N GLN A 358 15.19 0.85 0.39
CA GLN A 358 16.26 1.57 1.05
C GLN A 358 16.89 0.66 2.10
N ALA A 359 18.18 0.84 2.36
CA ALA A 359 18.89 0.14 3.43
C ALA A 359 20.11 0.92 3.90
N VAL A 360 20.64 0.56 5.07
CA VAL A 360 21.87 1.16 5.58
C VAL A 360 23.04 0.90 4.63
N ASN A 361 23.74 1.98 4.25
CA ASN A 361 24.98 1.95 3.48
C ASN A 361 26.17 2.06 4.42
N LYS A 362 26.34 3.22 5.07
CA LYS A 362 27.38 3.44 6.08
C LYS A 362 26.77 3.36 7.47
N VAL A 363 27.27 2.43 8.28
CA VAL A 363 26.87 2.28 9.68
C VAL A 363 27.43 3.43 10.52
N ALA A 364 26.60 4.02 11.38
CA ALA A 364 27.03 4.97 12.38
C ALA A 364 28.09 4.37 13.33
N ARG A 365 29.09 5.15 13.73
CA ARG A 365 30.24 4.65 14.52
C ARG A 365 29.86 4.05 15.88
N THR A 366 28.73 4.45 16.44
CA THR A 366 28.22 3.99 17.74
C THR A 366 27.41 2.70 17.65
N LEU A 367 27.16 2.20 16.44
CA LEU A 367 26.38 0.98 16.18
C LEU A 367 27.30 -0.16 15.71
N LYS A 368 26.87 -1.39 16.00
CA LYS A 368 27.46 -2.64 15.54
C LYS A 368 26.48 -3.39 14.66
N ILE A 369 27.02 -4.14 13.70
CA ILE A 369 26.21 -4.98 12.81
C ILE A 369 25.78 -6.24 13.55
N GLY A 370 24.46 -6.38 13.73
CA GLY A 370 23.81 -7.54 14.32
C GLY A 370 23.49 -8.63 13.31
N ALA A 371 23.08 -8.26 12.08
CA ALA A 371 22.73 -9.22 11.04
C ALA A 371 22.94 -8.66 9.62
N LYS A 372 23.13 -9.56 8.66
CA LYS A 372 23.16 -9.26 7.22
C LYS A 372 22.41 -10.31 6.40
N SER A 373 21.87 -9.92 5.27
CA SER A 373 21.38 -10.83 4.22
C SER A 373 22.54 -11.45 3.41
N PRO A 374 22.29 -12.52 2.60
CA PRO A 374 23.30 -13.14 1.74
C PRO A 374 23.98 -12.20 0.74
N ASP A 375 23.26 -11.17 0.27
CA ASP A 375 23.77 -10.14 -0.64
C ASP A 375 24.51 -9.00 0.09
N GLY A 376 24.67 -9.10 1.41
CA GLY A 376 25.50 -8.20 2.22
C GLY A 376 24.77 -6.97 2.76
N ILE A 377 23.48 -6.81 2.47
CA ILE A 377 22.63 -5.76 3.04
C ILE A 377 22.51 -5.94 4.55
N ILE A 378 22.56 -4.81 5.26
CA ILE A 378 22.55 -4.78 6.73
C ILE A 378 21.11 -4.90 7.20
N GLU A 379 20.85 -5.93 7.99
CA GLU A 379 19.51 -6.32 8.42
C GLU A 379 19.25 -6.04 9.90
N ALA A 380 20.30 -5.92 10.70
CA ALA A 380 20.17 -5.47 12.08
C ALA A 380 21.39 -4.65 12.53
N LEU A 381 21.11 -3.65 13.36
CA LEU A 381 22.10 -2.84 14.06
C LEU A 381 21.77 -2.79 15.55
N GLU A 382 22.79 -2.70 16.38
CA GLU A 382 22.63 -2.61 17.83
C GLU A 382 23.75 -1.75 18.43
N ASP A 383 23.52 -1.14 19.59
CA ASP A 383 24.59 -0.51 20.36
C ASP A 383 25.23 -1.50 21.34
N GLU A 384 26.42 -1.18 21.85
CA GLU A 384 27.14 -2.07 22.77
C GLU A 384 26.39 -2.37 24.07
N SER A 385 25.50 -1.46 24.49
CA SER A 385 24.72 -1.63 25.73
C SER A 385 23.43 -2.44 25.55
N GLY A 386 23.01 -2.69 24.31
CA GLY A 386 21.74 -3.33 23.98
C GLY A 386 20.52 -2.45 24.25
N ARG A 387 20.70 -1.15 24.50
CA ARG A 387 19.59 -0.19 24.65
C ARG A 387 18.99 0.16 23.30
N ILE A 388 19.79 0.13 22.24
CA ILE A 388 19.36 0.39 20.88
C ILE A 388 19.39 -0.94 20.14
N LEU A 389 18.22 -1.38 19.68
CA LEU A 389 18.05 -2.53 18.80
C LEU A 389 17.31 -2.09 17.55
N LEU A 390 17.90 -2.31 16.39
CA LEU A 390 17.38 -1.85 15.11
C LEU A 390 17.33 -3.04 14.15
N VAL A 391 16.20 -3.25 13.48
CA VAL A 391 16.01 -4.33 12.51
C VAL A 391 15.36 -3.80 11.24
N GLN A 392 15.74 -4.35 10.10
CA GLN A 392 15.26 -3.91 8.78
C GLN A 392 13.98 -4.63 8.35
N TRP A 393 13.78 -5.87 8.82
CA TRP A 393 12.52 -6.60 8.63
C TRP A 393 11.41 -6.09 9.55
N HIS A 394 10.20 -6.62 9.36
CA HIS A 394 9.00 -6.26 10.11
C HIS A 394 8.61 -7.38 11.10
N PRO A 395 9.18 -7.42 12.33
CA PRO A 395 8.86 -8.43 13.34
C PRO A 395 7.38 -8.42 13.74
N GLU A 396 6.70 -7.28 13.62
CA GLU A 396 5.28 -7.08 13.87
C GLU A 396 4.36 -7.71 12.82
N LEU A 397 4.91 -8.25 11.72
CA LEU A 397 4.17 -8.97 10.69
C LEU A 397 4.50 -10.47 10.67
N LEU A 398 5.25 -10.98 11.65
CA LEU A 398 5.64 -12.40 11.77
C LEU A 398 4.75 -13.21 12.73
N TYR A 399 3.49 -12.79 12.92
CA TYR A 399 2.63 -13.30 14.01
C TYR A 399 2.06 -14.72 13.83
N GLU A 400 1.99 -15.29 12.63
CA GLU A 400 1.06 -16.42 12.41
C GLU A 400 1.64 -17.78 11.99
N GLU A 401 2.88 -17.89 11.49
CA GLU A 401 3.29 -19.17 10.89
C GLU A 401 4.13 -20.09 11.78
N ASP A 402 4.67 -19.63 12.91
CA ASP A 402 5.41 -20.53 13.80
C ASP A 402 5.45 -19.99 15.23
N ARG A 403 4.98 -20.76 16.21
CA ARG A 403 5.12 -20.45 17.66
C ARG A 403 6.58 -20.48 18.15
N THR A 404 7.52 -20.58 17.21
CA THR A 404 8.99 -20.70 17.36
C THR A 404 9.75 -19.55 16.67
N THR A 405 9.09 -18.52 16.12
CA THR A 405 9.79 -17.43 15.41
C THR A 405 10.52 -16.49 16.39
N SER A 406 11.78 -16.85 16.69
CA SER A 406 12.76 -16.03 17.40
C SER A 406 12.94 -14.62 16.82
N PHE A 407 12.53 -14.39 15.57
CA PHE A 407 12.67 -13.11 14.87
C PHE A 407 11.43 -12.21 14.91
N GLY A 408 10.33 -12.64 15.53
CA GLY A 408 9.12 -11.85 15.72
C GLY A 408 8.96 -11.40 17.17
N LEU A 409 8.21 -12.18 17.95
CA LEU A 409 7.87 -11.87 19.35
C LEU A 409 9.09 -11.70 20.25
N ASP A 410 10.18 -12.43 20.02
CA ASP A 410 11.34 -12.37 20.91
C ASP A 410 12.11 -11.05 20.78
N ILE A 411 12.10 -10.39 19.62
CA ILE A 411 12.62 -9.03 19.48
C ILE A 411 11.84 -8.05 20.36
N LEU A 412 10.50 -8.15 20.33
CA LEU A 412 9.65 -7.32 21.18
C LEU A 412 9.91 -7.59 22.66
N LYS A 413 10.07 -8.86 23.06
CA LYS A 413 10.43 -9.22 24.44
C LYS A 413 11.78 -8.65 24.86
N LEU A 414 12.79 -8.70 23.99
CA LEU A 414 14.11 -8.14 24.26
C LEU A 414 14.04 -6.64 24.51
N PHE A 415 13.30 -5.92 23.67
CA PHE A 415 13.07 -4.50 23.87
C PHE A 415 12.31 -4.20 25.17
N ILE A 416 11.23 -4.92 25.47
CA ILE A 416 10.47 -4.75 26.71
C ILE A 416 11.35 -5.00 27.94
N ASN A 417 12.19 -6.02 27.92
CA ASN A 417 13.12 -6.30 29.01
C ASN A 417 14.10 -5.13 29.24
N GLN A 418 14.60 -4.52 28.15
CA GLN A 418 15.44 -3.32 28.27
C GLN A 418 14.69 -2.12 28.83
N VAL A 419 13.42 -1.93 28.45
CA VAL A 419 12.56 -0.89 29.03
C VAL A 419 12.40 -1.11 30.54
N ILE A 420 12.18 -2.34 30.99
CA ILE A 420 12.07 -2.68 32.41
C ILE A 420 13.38 -2.37 33.14
N ILE A 421 14.52 -2.82 32.61
CA ILE A 421 15.85 -2.57 33.21
C ILE A 421 16.13 -1.06 33.33
N SER A 422 15.76 -0.29 32.30
CA SER A 422 15.98 1.16 32.29
C SER A 422 15.13 1.96 33.28
N ARG A 423 14.09 1.35 33.87
CA ARG A 423 13.26 1.97 34.91
C ARG A 423 13.75 1.66 36.32
N SER A 424 14.54 0.59 36.47
CA SER A 424 15.09 0.15 37.76
C SER A 424 16.41 0.84 38.13
N ASN A 425 17.00 1.56 37.18
CA ASN A 425 18.17 2.44 37.35
C ASN A 425 17.73 3.90 37.19
#